data_AF-A0A958LKD5-F1
#
_entry.id   AF-A0A958LKD5-F1
#
_cell.length_a   1.000
_cell.length_b   1.000
_cell.length_c   1.000
_cell.angle_alpha   90.00
_cell.angle_beta   90.00
_cell.angle_gamma   90.00
#
_symmetry.space_group_name_H-M   'P 1'
#
loop_
_entity.id
_entity.type
_entity.pdbx_description
1 polymer ?
#
loop_
_entity_poly.entity_id
_entity_poly.type
_entity_poly.pdbx_seq_one_letter_code
_entity_poly.pdbx_strand_id
1 'polypeptide(L)'
;MSRAFEQISPGFFPEMLELESLMQEFPQFLRVTQVNQVEYRHKTFPLYCLEIGSDSPKAPTFGLFGGVHGLERIGTQVILVFLRSYLSALTWDKTCQDRLSQSRLVLMPIVNPVGMFHFRRSNGNNVDLM
;
A
#
# COMPACT_ATOMS: atom_id res chain seq x y z
N MET A 1 -12.40 -0.14 24.76
CA MET A 1 -11.03 0.10 25.26
C MET A 1 -10.03 -0.98 24.76
N SER A 2 -9.94 -1.34 23.46
CA SER A 2 -9.07 -2.48 23.08
C SER A 2 -8.12 -2.30 21.87
N ARG A 3 -8.22 -1.23 21.06
CA ARG A 3 -7.32 -1.04 19.90
C ARG A 3 -5.88 -0.64 20.25
N ALA A 4 -5.64 -0.03 21.42
CA ALA A 4 -4.31 0.47 21.79
C ALA A 4 -3.34 -0.66 22.21
N PHE A 5 -3.84 -1.78 22.75
CA PHE A 5 -3.00 -2.88 23.21
C PHE A 5 -2.65 -3.89 22.11
N GLU A 6 -3.49 -4.03 21.06
CA GLU A 6 -3.16 -4.85 19.88
C GLU A 6 -1.93 -4.31 19.13
N GLN A 7 -1.67 -3.00 19.22
CA GLN A 7 -0.56 -2.32 18.54
C GLN A 7 0.83 -2.78 18.95
N ILE A 8 0.97 -3.47 20.09
CA ILE A 8 2.26 -3.86 20.68
C ILE A 8 2.46 -5.39 20.66
N SER A 9 1.58 -6.14 19.98
CA SER A 9 1.72 -7.60 19.92
C SER A 9 2.81 -8.03 18.92
N PRO A 10 3.67 -9.02 19.26
CA PRO A 10 4.59 -9.63 18.30
C PRO A 10 3.80 -10.21 17.13
N GLY A 11 3.97 -9.62 15.94
CA GLY A 11 3.25 -10.01 14.74
C GLY A 11 2.17 -9.05 14.25
N PHE A 12 2.00 -7.90 14.93
CA PHE A 12 1.11 -6.84 14.47
C PHE A 12 1.70 -6.08 13.28
N PHE A 13 0.97 -6.07 12.14
CA PHE A 13 1.38 -5.38 10.92
C PHE A 13 0.29 -4.37 10.46
N PRO A 14 0.18 -3.21 11.13
CA PRO A 14 -0.96 -2.31 10.94
C PRO A 14 -1.04 -1.71 9.55
N GLU A 15 0.11 -1.40 8.92
CA GLU A 15 0.12 -0.88 7.55
C GLU A 15 -0.47 -1.88 6.56
N MET A 16 -0.18 -3.17 6.73
CA MET A 16 -0.74 -4.22 5.86
C MET A 16 -2.25 -4.39 6.12
N LEU A 17 -2.66 -4.42 7.39
CA LEU A 17 -4.08 -4.51 7.74
C LEU A 17 -4.89 -3.33 7.20
N GLU A 18 -4.36 -2.11 7.29
CA GLU A 18 -4.99 -0.91 6.74
C GLU A 18 -5.07 -0.97 5.21
N LEU A 19 -3.98 -1.41 4.55
CA LEU A 19 -3.94 -1.56 3.11
C LEU A 19 -5.00 -2.57 2.61
N GLU A 20 -5.07 -3.74 3.23
CA GLU A 20 -6.05 -4.77 2.90
C GLU A 20 -7.48 -4.32 3.21
N SER A 21 -7.69 -3.56 4.30
CA SER A 21 -8.99 -2.95 4.59
C SER A 21 -9.43 -1.98 3.49
N LEU A 22 -8.53 -1.14 2.97
CA LEU A 22 -8.86 -0.21 1.89
C LEU A 22 -9.21 -0.93 0.58
N MET A 23 -8.54 -2.04 0.28
CA MET A 23 -8.88 -2.89 -0.87
C MET A 23 -10.29 -3.48 -0.77
N GLN A 24 -10.70 -3.88 0.43
CA GLN A 24 -12.03 -4.43 0.70
C GLN A 24 -13.12 -3.37 0.73
N GLU A 25 -12.81 -2.16 1.21
CA GLU A 25 -13.77 -1.06 1.34
C GLU A 25 -14.08 -0.37 0.01
N PHE A 26 -13.12 -0.32 -0.92
CA PHE A 26 -13.25 0.38 -2.20
C PHE A 26 -12.91 -0.46 -3.44
N PRO A 27 -13.42 -1.71 -3.57
CA PRO A 27 -13.05 -2.60 -4.67
C PRO A 27 -13.44 -2.05 -6.05
N GLN A 28 -14.45 -1.19 -6.13
CA GLN A 28 -14.94 -0.58 -7.38
C GLN A 28 -13.97 0.44 -8.00
N PHE A 29 -13.04 0.99 -7.21
CA PHE A 29 -12.07 1.99 -7.68
C PHE A 29 -10.67 1.41 -7.86
N LEU A 30 -10.42 0.22 -7.34
CA LEU A 30 -9.08 -0.36 -7.24
C LEU A 30 -8.95 -1.56 -8.18
N ARG A 31 -7.95 -1.51 -9.05
CA ARG A 31 -7.38 -2.72 -9.64
C ARG A 31 -6.18 -3.14 -8.79
N VAL A 32 -6.31 -4.28 -8.11
CA VAL A 32 -5.28 -4.78 -7.20
C VAL A 32 -4.58 -5.98 -7.84
N THR A 33 -3.26 -5.93 -7.89
CA THR A 33 -2.42 -7.06 -8.31
C THR A 33 -1.48 -7.43 -7.16
N GLN A 34 -1.50 -8.69 -6.74
CA GLN A 34 -0.42 -9.24 -5.93
C GLN A 34 0.74 -9.57 -6.86
N VAL A 35 1.68 -8.63 -6.98
CA VAL A 35 2.80 -8.74 -7.96
C VAL A 35 3.81 -9.80 -7.56
N ASN A 36 3.90 -10.13 -6.27
CA ASN A 36 4.74 -11.20 -5.75
C ASN A 36 4.35 -11.57 -4.31
N GLN A 37 5.02 -12.56 -3.74
CA GLN A 37 5.01 -12.90 -2.31
C GLN A 37 6.43 -13.14 -1.81
N VAL A 38 6.74 -12.71 -0.58
CA VAL A 38 8.05 -12.90 0.05
C VAL A 38 7.93 -13.89 1.19
N GLU A 39 8.68 -14.97 1.14
CA GLU A 39 8.77 -15.94 2.23
C GLU A 39 9.89 -15.57 3.19
N TYR A 40 9.60 -15.54 4.50
CA TYR A 40 10.59 -15.29 5.54
C TYR A 40 10.18 -15.96 6.86
N ARG A 41 11.04 -16.85 7.38
CA ARG A 41 10.87 -17.54 8.69
C ARG A 41 9.46 -18.10 8.92
N HIS A 42 8.98 -18.92 7.97
CA HIS A 42 7.65 -19.56 7.99
C HIS A 42 6.45 -18.59 7.88
N LYS A 43 6.68 -17.34 7.48
CA LYS A 43 5.63 -16.39 7.13
C LYS A 43 5.75 -15.99 5.67
N THR A 44 4.62 -15.74 5.04
CA THR A 44 4.54 -15.22 3.67
C THR A 44 3.97 -13.81 3.73
N PHE A 45 4.61 -12.90 3.01
CA PHE A 45 4.24 -11.49 2.95
C PHE A 45 3.85 -11.13 1.52
N PRO A 46 2.59 -10.72 1.26
CA PRO A 46 2.19 -10.30 -0.08
C PRO A 46 2.84 -8.97 -0.46
N LEU A 47 3.11 -8.81 -1.75
CA LEU A 47 3.47 -7.53 -2.36
C LEU A 47 2.32 -7.09 -3.26
N TYR A 48 1.62 -6.04 -2.85
CA TYR A 48 0.48 -5.50 -3.58
C TYR A 48 0.86 -4.26 -4.39
N CYS A 49 0.35 -4.20 -5.62
CA CYS A 49 0.31 -3.03 -6.48
C CYS A 49 -1.15 -2.65 -6.71
N LEU A 50 -1.49 -1.40 -6.46
CA LEU A 50 -2.84 -0.87 -6.61
C LEU A 50 -2.84 0.13 -7.76
N GLU A 51 -3.81 0.03 -8.66
CA GLU A 51 -4.01 0.97 -9.75
C GLU A 51 -5.40 1.62 -9.66
N ILE A 52 -5.45 2.93 -9.92
CA ILE A 52 -6.69 3.73 -9.96
C ILE A 52 -6.72 4.53 -11.26
N GLY A 53 -7.89 4.59 -11.91
CA GLY A 53 -8.11 5.38 -13.12
C GLY A 53 -7.91 4.58 -14.41
N SER A 54 -7.41 5.23 -15.46
CA SER A 54 -7.32 4.69 -16.81
C SER A 54 -6.47 3.43 -16.89
N ASP A 55 -6.90 2.44 -17.66
CA ASP A 55 -6.14 1.22 -17.99
C ASP A 55 -5.41 1.31 -19.35
N SER A 56 -5.57 2.42 -20.07
CA SER A 56 -4.86 2.71 -21.31
C SER A 56 -3.33 2.68 -21.09
N PRO A 57 -2.57 1.92 -21.89
CA PRO A 57 -1.10 1.91 -21.83
C PRO A 57 -0.44 3.26 -22.11
N LYS A 58 -1.19 4.22 -22.68
CA LYS A 58 -0.72 5.57 -22.99
C LYS A 58 -1.09 6.60 -21.92
N ALA A 59 -1.83 6.21 -20.89
CA ALA A 59 -2.26 7.15 -19.86
C ALA A 59 -1.05 7.69 -19.07
N PRO A 60 -0.95 9.01 -18.86
CA PRO A 60 0.03 9.56 -17.94
C PRO A 60 -0.14 8.93 -16.57
N THR A 61 0.95 8.38 -16.03
CA THR A 61 0.95 7.57 -14.82
C THR A 61 1.78 8.23 -13.75
N PHE A 62 1.20 8.39 -12.56
CA PHE A 62 1.90 8.87 -11.38
C PHE A 62 2.02 7.74 -10.35
N GLY A 63 3.24 7.50 -9.89
CA GLY A 63 3.59 6.39 -9.01
C GLY A 63 3.90 6.85 -7.59
N LEU A 64 3.31 6.18 -6.59
CA LEU A 64 3.59 6.39 -5.17
C LEU A 64 4.11 5.10 -4.54
N PHE A 65 5.38 5.10 -4.13
CA PHE A 65 6.07 3.95 -3.57
C PHE A 65 6.57 4.28 -2.16
N GLY A 66 6.31 3.39 -1.20
CA GLY A 66 6.67 3.58 0.20
C GLY A 66 7.24 2.32 0.83
N GLY A 67 7.88 2.49 1.99
CA GLY A 67 8.37 1.36 2.78
C GLY A 67 9.44 0.53 2.08
N VAL A 68 10.28 1.15 1.24
CA VAL A 68 11.48 0.51 0.66
C VAL A 68 12.45 0.15 1.78
N HIS A 69 12.70 1.10 2.68
CA HIS A 69 13.25 0.82 3.99
C HIS A 69 12.13 0.52 4.96
N GLY A 70 12.12 -0.68 5.52
CA GLY A 70 11.02 -1.13 6.37
C GLY A 70 10.79 -0.27 7.62
N LEU A 71 11.87 0.25 8.23
CA LEU A 71 11.76 1.11 9.41
C LEU A 71 11.24 2.53 9.10
N GLU A 72 11.29 2.98 7.83
CA GLU A 72 10.90 4.33 7.41
C GLU A 72 9.37 4.41 7.12
N ARG A 73 8.58 4.08 8.15
CA ARG A 73 7.13 3.81 8.03
C ARG A 73 6.28 5.04 7.69
N ILE A 74 6.77 6.26 7.96
CA ILE A 74 6.00 7.49 7.74
C ILE A 74 5.59 7.61 6.27
N GLY A 75 6.47 7.27 5.33
CA GLY A 75 6.13 7.32 3.90
C GLY A 75 4.94 6.42 3.56
N THR A 76 4.93 5.18 4.07
CA THR A 76 3.81 4.25 3.92
C THR A 76 2.52 4.81 4.52
N GLN A 77 2.59 5.35 5.74
CA GLN A 77 1.42 5.89 6.42
C GLN A 77 0.82 7.09 5.68
N VAL A 78 1.66 7.98 5.13
CA VAL A 78 1.21 9.09 4.29
C VAL A 78 0.51 8.58 3.03
N ILE A 79 1.07 7.56 2.37
CA ILE A 79 0.43 6.96 1.19
C ILE A 79 -0.92 6.33 1.54
N LEU A 80 -1.02 5.62 2.67
CA LEU A 80 -2.27 4.98 3.10
C LEU A 80 -3.35 6.00 3.45
N VAL A 81 -3.00 7.07 4.18
CA VAL A 81 -3.94 8.16 4.49
C VAL A 81 -4.37 8.89 3.21
N PHE A 82 -3.43 9.19 2.32
CA PHE A 82 -3.74 9.76 1.00
C PHE A 82 -4.70 8.86 0.23
N LEU A 83 -4.42 7.56 0.15
CA LEU A 83 -5.25 6.59 -0.56
C LEU A 83 -6.67 6.57 0.01
N ARG A 84 -6.83 6.51 1.35
CA ARG A 84 -8.14 6.55 2.03
C ARG A 84 -8.91 7.83 1.70
N SER A 85 -8.29 8.99 1.84
CA SER A 85 -8.92 10.27 1.52
C SER A 85 -9.31 10.37 0.05
N TYR A 86 -8.43 9.88 -0.84
CA TYR A 86 -8.65 9.94 -2.28
C TYR A 86 -9.77 9.01 -2.74
N LEU A 87 -9.79 7.76 -2.28
CA LEU A 87 -10.87 6.80 -2.54
C LEU A 87 -12.22 7.31 -1.99
N SER A 88 -12.21 7.91 -0.81
CA SER A 88 -13.41 8.51 -0.22
C SER A 88 -13.95 9.64 -1.11
N ALA A 89 -13.08 10.51 -1.63
CA ALA A 89 -13.47 11.57 -2.56
C ALA A 89 -14.05 11.00 -3.87
N LEU A 90 -13.48 9.91 -4.39
CA LEU A 90 -13.97 9.26 -5.61
C LEU A 90 -15.39 8.73 -5.51
N THR A 91 -15.94 8.54 -4.31
CA THR A 91 -17.36 8.13 -4.17
C THR A 91 -18.35 9.20 -4.63
N TRP A 92 -17.95 10.48 -4.68
CA TRP A 92 -18.87 11.60 -4.96
C TRP A 92 -18.30 12.69 -5.89
N ASP A 93 -16.99 12.85 -6.01
CA ASP A 93 -16.37 13.88 -6.84
C ASP A 93 -16.17 13.42 -8.30
N LYS A 94 -17.12 13.82 -9.16
CA LYS A 94 -17.06 13.57 -10.62
C LYS A 94 -15.86 14.22 -11.30
N THR A 95 -15.40 15.38 -10.85
CA THR A 95 -14.23 16.03 -11.46
C THR A 95 -12.98 15.19 -11.24
N CYS A 96 -12.85 14.59 -10.05
CA CYS A 96 -11.77 13.67 -9.73
C CYS A 96 -11.85 12.38 -10.57
N GLN A 97 -13.05 11.81 -10.70
CA GLN A 97 -13.30 10.63 -11.54
C GLN A 97 -12.96 10.89 -13.02
N ASP A 98 -13.40 12.03 -13.57
CA ASP A 98 -13.16 12.41 -14.97
C ASP A 98 -11.66 12.57 -15.25
N ARG A 99 -10.90 13.17 -14.31
CA ARG A 99 -9.44 13.29 -14.42
C ARG A 99 -8.74 11.93 -14.43
N LEU A 100 -9.20 11.00 -13.60
CA LEU A 100 -8.68 9.63 -13.57
C LEU A 100 -9.11 8.81 -14.79
N SER A 101 -10.16 9.18 -15.52
CA SER A 101 -10.44 8.52 -16.81
C SER A 101 -9.31 8.73 -17.83
N GLN A 102 -8.53 9.80 -17.68
CA GLN A 102 -7.44 10.21 -18.57
C GLN A 102 -6.04 10.03 -17.96
N SER A 103 -5.94 9.55 -16.72
CA SER A 103 -4.66 9.38 -16.01
C SER A 103 -4.68 8.16 -15.12
N ARG A 104 -3.53 7.74 -14.61
CA ARG A 104 -3.42 6.56 -13.74
C ARG A 104 -2.60 6.88 -12.50
N LEU A 105 -3.09 6.43 -11.35
CA LEU A 105 -2.29 6.31 -10.14
C LEU A 105 -1.85 4.86 -9.96
N VAL A 106 -0.57 4.65 -9.67
CA VAL A 106 0.00 3.35 -9.28
C VAL A 106 0.57 3.50 -7.88
N LEU A 107 0.14 2.65 -6.95
CA LEU A 107 0.57 2.71 -5.56
C LEU A 107 1.13 1.38 -5.08
N MET A 108 2.30 1.43 -4.45
CA MET A 108 2.89 0.33 -3.68
C MET A 108 3.31 0.86 -2.30
N PRO A 109 2.38 0.92 -1.32
CA PRO A 109 2.66 1.53 -0.03
C PRO A 109 3.72 0.77 0.78
N ILE A 110 3.90 -0.53 0.53
CA ILE A 110 4.80 -1.41 1.26
C ILE A 110 5.65 -2.20 0.26
N VAL A 111 6.86 -1.71 -0.04
CA VAL A 111 7.82 -2.40 -0.93
C VAL A 111 8.64 -3.46 -0.18
N ASN A 112 8.98 -3.24 1.09
CA ASN A 112 9.75 -4.16 1.94
C ASN A 112 8.92 -4.65 3.13
N PRO A 113 7.99 -5.60 2.93
CA PRO A 113 7.09 -6.02 3.98
C PRO A 113 7.82 -6.74 5.12
N VAL A 114 8.87 -7.51 4.82
CA VAL A 114 9.68 -8.19 5.84
C VAL A 114 10.42 -7.19 6.71
N GLY A 115 11.10 -6.22 6.09
CA GLY A 115 11.79 -5.15 6.81
C GLY A 115 10.82 -4.35 7.68
N MET A 116 9.64 -4.01 7.15
CA MET A 116 8.65 -3.22 7.89
C MET A 116 8.10 -3.98 9.09
N PHE A 117 7.72 -5.25 8.89
CA PHE A 117 7.24 -6.13 9.96
C PHE A 117 8.28 -6.32 11.07
N HIS A 118 9.56 -6.33 10.73
CA HIS A 118 10.67 -6.50 11.69
C HIS A 118 11.34 -5.21 12.12
N PHE A 119 10.82 -4.03 11.73
CA PHE A 119 11.39 -2.72 12.05
C PHE A 119 12.86 -2.57 11.62
N ARG A 120 13.18 -2.99 10.39
CA ARG A 120 14.52 -2.94 9.81
C ARG A 120 14.55 -2.11 8.53
N ARG A 121 15.69 -1.46 8.28
CA ARG A 121 15.97 -0.78 7.01
C ARG A 121 16.04 -1.81 5.88
N SER A 122 16.85 -2.85 6.09
CA SER A 122 17.09 -3.92 5.12
C SER A 122 15.90 -4.87 4.95
N ASN A 123 15.94 -5.69 3.90
CA ASN A 123 15.00 -6.78 3.69
C ASN A 123 15.32 -8.01 4.58
N GLY A 124 14.58 -9.10 4.41
CA GLY A 124 14.79 -10.36 5.15
C GLY A 124 16.18 -10.98 4.99
N ASN A 125 16.89 -10.66 3.91
CA ASN A 125 18.25 -11.14 3.63
C ASN A 125 19.34 -10.16 4.11
N ASN A 126 18.98 -9.15 4.89
CA ASN A 126 19.87 -8.07 5.35
C ASN A 126 20.48 -7.23 4.21
N VAL A 127 19.83 -7.19 3.05
CA VAL A 127 20.22 -6.35 1.91
C VAL A 127 19.48 -5.02 2.01
N ASP A 128 20.20 -3.92 1.80
CA ASP A 128 19.60 -2.60 1.62
C ASP A 128 18.97 -2.50 0.23
N LEU A 129 17.72 -2.06 0.15
CA LEU A 129 16.97 -1.99 -1.11
C LEU A 129 17.16 -0.65 -1.83
N MET A 130 17.72 0.37 -1.16
CA MET A 130 18.07 1.67 -1.75
C MET A 130 19.15 2.45 -0.99
#